data_AF-A0A4S2RG61-F1
#
_entry.id   AF-A0A4S2RG61-F1
#
_cell.length_a   1.000
_cell.length_b   1.000
_cell.length_c   1.000
_cell.angle_alpha   90.00
_cell.angle_beta   90.00
_cell.angle_gamma   90.00
#
_symmetry.space_group_name_H-M   'P 1'
#
loop_
_entity.id
_entity.type
_entity.pdbx_description
1 polymer ?
#
loop_
_entity_poly.entity_id
_entity_poly.type
_entity_poly.pdbx_seq_one_letter_code
_entity_poly.pdbx_strand_id
1 'polypeptide(L)'
;MRRRPESKSPLIQRVTHAVSGRRTTLAIHAARVAASTAMLLPGDHRRRAVGSLFLAASTTLLQARHRYGTDGSDQVATQVQTVTGLARLASRPETKDALMWYLALQATMSYACSGWAKLAGEKWRDGSALPGVMRTRTYGFGTAYELLRRYPRTSKLVQHGVLAMECGFPVIYLFGGRLTRPLVAAAGSFHVANAFVMGLGRFMTAFPAMHPVLAYTTAPRSHPAVAGRDDRMAKTALVLLAGGVTAASALMAARRARVVSGWPHSRTVTTRHGNVLSYDAGGSKADNGPVIVFNHGLASTAEHFSWMAERLAFDLDLPLVTYSRAGYGPSRRHRTAAYTLQESADDIVDLVEAAVPDGRPVVLVGHSLGAEFNRRAVAQLGDRVAGVVHLDPTHPAQLVRSDKQRKGGELFTDSIQELARWTRMGFGALMARPKWVDDLPRPYREKVFAMYTDSRMWSAASREWNTVQAEFDGWSENLGPLQAPGLVLAAQMTVDVDPEQLLMYHDIAKTHQAAGESGEVTVLEGAGHDTMLTDARQARTVADHIAAFVRDHVVPGDAQGTNEKLQSAKLPTGSETE
;
A
#
# COMPACT_ATOMS: atom_id res chain seq x y z
N MET A 1 -15.97 -29.21 -5.25
CA MET A 1 -16.92 -28.27 -4.60
C MET A 1 -16.32 -27.81 -3.27
N ARG A 2 -16.33 -26.51 -2.94
CA ARG A 2 -15.67 -25.97 -1.73
C ARG A 2 -16.36 -26.42 -0.43
N ARG A 3 -15.56 -26.68 0.62
CA ARG A 3 -15.96 -27.06 1.99
C ARG A 3 -16.26 -25.88 2.95
N ARG A 4 -16.32 -24.62 2.48
CA ARG A 4 -16.65 -23.45 3.32
C ARG A 4 -17.83 -22.64 2.74
N PRO A 5 -18.79 -22.20 3.57
CA PRO A 5 -19.95 -21.43 3.11
C PRO A 5 -19.53 -20.03 2.62
N GLU A 6 -20.19 -19.53 1.56
CA GLU A 6 -19.89 -18.24 0.90
C GLU A 6 -20.38 -17.02 1.69
N SER A 7 -21.23 -17.22 2.69
CA SER A 7 -21.68 -16.19 3.63
C SER A 7 -21.79 -16.78 5.02
N LYS A 8 -21.53 -15.98 6.06
CA LYS A 8 -21.79 -16.37 7.46
C LYS A 8 -23.28 -16.31 7.82
N SER A 9 -24.13 -15.73 6.97
CA SER A 9 -25.57 -15.60 7.21
C SER A 9 -26.33 -16.90 6.84
N PRO A 10 -27.01 -17.55 7.79
CA PRO A 10 -27.81 -18.76 7.53
C PRO A 10 -28.94 -18.53 6.51
N LEU A 11 -29.52 -17.33 6.48
CA LEU A 11 -30.57 -16.97 5.53
C LEU A 11 -30.04 -16.95 4.10
N ILE A 12 -28.88 -16.31 3.89
CA ILE A 12 -28.23 -16.25 2.58
C ILE A 12 -27.83 -17.66 2.13
N GLN A 13 -27.34 -18.51 3.04
CA GLN A 13 -27.04 -19.90 2.75
C GLN A 13 -28.27 -20.70 2.31
N ARG A 14 -29.41 -20.55 3.00
CA ARG A 14 -30.67 -21.23 2.62
C ARG A 14 -31.16 -20.80 1.23
N VAL A 15 -31.20 -19.49 0.97
CA VAL A 15 -31.64 -18.94 -0.33
C VAL A 15 -30.72 -19.38 -1.45
N THR A 16 -29.40 -19.27 -1.26
CA THR A 16 -28.43 -19.71 -2.26
C THR A 16 -28.49 -21.21 -2.52
N HIS A 17 -28.71 -22.04 -1.49
CA HIS A 17 -28.88 -23.48 -1.65
C HIS A 17 -30.13 -23.83 -2.47
N ALA A 18 -31.28 -23.20 -2.20
CA ALA A 18 -32.52 -23.44 -2.94
C ALA A 18 -32.39 -23.12 -4.44
N VAL A 19 -31.57 -22.13 -4.78
CA VAL A 19 -31.35 -21.67 -6.16
C VAL A 19 -30.21 -22.43 -6.87
N SER A 20 -29.42 -23.21 -6.12
CA SER A 20 -28.26 -23.96 -6.65
C SER A 20 -28.62 -25.25 -7.39
N GLY A 21 -29.88 -25.71 -7.33
CA GLY A 21 -30.29 -26.93 -8.02
C GLY A 21 -30.32 -26.72 -9.53
N ARG A 22 -29.78 -27.68 -10.31
CA ARG A 22 -29.77 -27.62 -11.80
C ARG A 22 -31.13 -27.25 -12.39
N ARG A 23 -32.21 -27.84 -11.87
CA ARG A 23 -33.59 -27.56 -12.31
C ARG A 23 -34.00 -26.12 -12.01
N THR A 24 -33.70 -25.63 -10.80
CA THR A 24 -33.99 -24.24 -10.39
C THR A 24 -33.21 -23.24 -11.22
N THR A 25 -31.91 -23.47 -11.43
CA THR A 25 -31.06 -22.61 -12.26
C THR A 25 -31.56 -22.56 -13.71
N LEU A 26 -31.90 -23.70 -14.30
CA LEU A 26 -32.49 -23.76 -15.65
C LEU A 26 -33.82 -23.03 -15.72
N ALA A 27 -34.70 -23.21 -14.72
CA ALA A 27 -35.98 -22.53 -14.67
C ALA A 27 -35.81 -21.00 -14.59
N ILE A 28 -34.86 -20.51 -13.77
CA ILE A 28 -34.55 -19.07 -13.70
C ILE A 28 -34.04 -18.55 -15.04
N HIS A 29 -33.13 -19.26 -15.71
CA HIS A 29 -32.67 -18.84 -17.03
C HIS A 29 -33.77 -18.85 -18.09
N ALA A 30 -34.63 -19.88 -18.11
CA ALA A 30 -35.79 -19.93 -19.00
C ALA A 30 -36.76 -18.76 -18.73
N ALA A 31 -37.04 -18.46 -17.46
CA ALA A 31 -37.86 -17.31 -17.08
C ALA A 31 -37.22 -15.98 -17.48
N ARG A 32 -35.89 -15.84 -17.38
CA ARG A 32 -35.15 -14.66 -17.85
C ARG A 32 -35.24 -14.49 -19.36
N VAL A 33 -35.13 -15.57 -20.13
CA VAL A 33 -35.32 -15.54 -21.59
C VAL A 33 -36.74 -15.11 -21.91
N ALA A 34 -37.75 -15.73 -21.28
CA ALA A 34 -39.15 -15.38 -21.48
C ALA A 34 -39.44 -13.91 -21.13
N ALA A 35 -38.94 -13.41 -20.00
CA ALA A 35 -39.09 -12.01 -19.59
C ALA A 35 -38.41 -11.05 -20.58
N SER A 36 -37.20 -11.37 -21.05
CA SER A 36 -36.49 -10.56 -22.03
C SER A 36 -37.22 -10.51 -23.37
N THR A 37 -37.70 -11.65 -23.87
CA THR A 37 -38.49 -11.74 -25.11
C THR A 37 -39.80 -10.94 -24.97
N ALA A 38 -40.50 -11.09 -23.85
CA ALA A 38 -41.74 -10.33 -23.59
C ALA A 38 -41.51 -8.82 -23.58
N MET A 39 -40.34 -8.35 -23.12
CA MET A 39 -39.99 -6.93 -23.11
C MET A 39 -39.70 -6.36 -24.51
N LEU A 40 -39.28 -7.20 -25.46
CA LEU A 40 -39.03 -6.80 -26.86
C LEU A 40 -40.33 -6.66 -27.65
N LEU A 41 -41.38 -7.36 -27.24
CA LEU A 41 -42.70 -7.26 -27.88
C LEU A 41 -43.39 -5.90 -27.55
N PRO A 42 -44.37 -5.48 -28.37
CA PRO A 42 -45.23 -4.35 -28.02
C PRO A 42 -45.91 -4.56 -26.68
N GLY A 43 -45.91 -3.54 -25.81
CA GLY A 43 -46.48 -3.67 -24.48
C GLY A 43 -46.39 -2.41 -23.63
N ASP A 44 -47.10 -2.45 -22.50
CA ASP A 44 -47.18 -1.35 -21.55
C ASP A 44 -45.90 -1.17 -20.69
N HIS A 45 -45.66 0.06 -20.25
CA HIS A 45 -44.56 0.45 -19.38
C HIS A 45 -44.50 -0.35 -18.08
N ARG A 46 -45.65 -0.75 -17.49
CA ARG A 46 -45.67 -1.55 -16.25
C ARG A 46 -45.13 -2.96 -16.47
N ARG A 47 -45.48 -3.62 -17.57
CA ARG A 47 -44.96 -4.95 -17.91
C ARG A 47 -43.45 -4.91 -18.11
N ARG A 48 -42.96 -3.89 -18.82
CA ARG A 48 -41.51 -3.66 -18.99
C ARG A 48 -40.82 -3.38 -17.65
N ALA A 49 -41.47 -2.67 -16.74
CA ALA A 49 -40.94 -2.41 -15.42
C ALA A 49 -40.75 -3.68 -14.59
N VAL A 50 -41.80 -4.52 -14.54
CA VAL A 50 -41.76 -5.82 -13.84
C VAL A 50 -40.70 -6.72 -14.45
N GLY A 51 -40.63 -6.80 -15.79
CA GLY A 51 -39.59 -7.55 -16.49
C GLY A 51 -38.18 -7.08 -16.14
N SER A 52 -37.92 -5.76 -16.17
CA SER A 52 -36.62 -5.20 -15.78
C SER A 52 -36.25 -5.53 -14.33
N LEU A 53 -37.17 -5.35 -13.37
CA LEU A 53 -36.90 -5.65 -11.96
C LEU A 53 -36.69 -7.15 -11.72
N PHE A 54 -37.43 -8.01 -12.42
CA PHE A 54 -37.21 -9.46 -12.38
C PHE A 54 -35.82 -9.84 -12.91
N LEU A 55 -35.39 -9.27 -14.03
CA LEU A 55 -34.06 -9.52 -14.59
C LEU A 55 -32.95 -9.04 -13.66
N ALA A 56 -33.11 -7.88 -13.02
CA ALA A 56 -32.15 -7.38 -12.03
C ALA A 56 -32.07 -8.31 -10.81
N ALA A 57 -33.21 -8.62 -10.19
CA ALA A 57 -33.28 -9.47 -9.00
C ALA A 57 -32.72 -10.88 -9.27
N SER A 58 -33.07 -11.48 -10.40
CA SER A 58 -32.54 -12.78 -10.80
C SER A 58 -31.05 -12.73 -11.12
N THR A 59 -30.50 -11.59 -11.57
CA THR A 59 -29.05 -11.45 -11.79
C THR A 59 -28.32 -11.44 -10.46
N THR A 60 -28.77 -10.63 -9.49
CA THR A 60 -28.20 -10.60 -8.13
C THR A 60 -28.26 -11.97 -7.47
N LEU A 61 -29.38 -12.68 -7.63
CA LEU A 61 -29.56 -14.02 -7.09
C LEU A 61 -28.57 -15.05 -7.68
N LEU A 62 -28.35 -15.01 -9.00
CA LEU A 62 -27.41 -15.89 -9.68
C LEU A 62 -25.94 -15.54 -9.38
N GLN A 63 -25.60 -14.25 -9.23
CA GLN A 63 -24.25 -13.79 -8.89
C GLN A 63 -23.75 -14.34 -7.55
N ALA A 64 -24.66 -14.59 -6.59
CA ALA A 64 -24.30 -15.18 -5.30
C ALA A 64 -23.70 -16.61 -5.43
N ARG A 65 -23.75 -17.25 -6.60
CA ARG A 65 -23.22 -18.61 -6.83
C ARG A 65 -22.40 -18.76 -8.12
N HIS A 66 -22.78 -18.08 -9.19
CA HIS A 66 -22.08 -18.15 -10.46
C HIS A 66 -20.90 -17.17 -10.46
N ARG A 67 -19.69 -17.71 -10.39
CA ARG A 67 -18.42 -16.95 -10.54
C ARG A 67 -18.03 -16.67 -11.99
N TYR A 68 -18.80 -17.18 -12.95
CA TYR A 68 -18.65 -16.86 -14.37
C TYR A 68 -19.54 -15.66 -14.68
N GLY A 69 -18.95 -14.56 -15.14
CA GLY A 69 -19.57 -13.23 -15.01
C GLY A 69 -19.21 -12.60 -13.67
N THR A 70 -19.82 -11.45 -13.33
CA THR A 70 -19.44 -10.48 -12.28
C THR A 70 -18.46 -9.39 -12.71
N ASP A 71 -18.17 -9.31 -14.02
CA ASP A 71 -17.44 -8.17 -14.57
C ASP A 71 -18.34 -6.91 -14.64
N GLY A 72 -17.76 -5.79 -15.08
CA GLY A 72 -18.47 -4.50 -15.15
C GLY A 72 -19.76 -4.54 -15.99
N SER A 73 -19.87 -5.42 -17.00
CA SER A 73 -21.08 -5.52 -17.83
C SER A 73 -22.27 -6.06 -17.05
N ASP A 74 -22.07 -7.01 -16.14
CA ASP A 74 -23.16 -7.56 -15.31
C ASP A 74 -23.63 -6.54 -14.26
N GLN A 75 -22.70 -5.75 -13.73
CA GLN A 75 -23.00 -4.65 -12.81
C GLN A 75 -23.84 -3.57 -13.51
N VAL A 76 -23.38 -3.11 -14.69
CA VAL A 76 -24.10 -2.12 -15.50
C VAL A 76 -25.46 -2.64 -15.93
N ALA A 77 -25.58 -3.88 -16.40
CA ALA A 77 -26.85 -4.46 -16.81
C ALA A 77 -27.85 -4.49 -15.64
N THR A 78 -27.40 -4.87 -14.44
CA THR A 78 -28.22 -4.87 -13.23
C THR A 78 -28.66 -3.44 -12.85
N GLN A 79 -27.77 -2.46 -12.94
CA GLN A 79 -28.10 -1.05 -12.69
C GLN A 79 -29.14 -0.53 -13.69
N VAL A 80 -28.90 -0.70 -14.99
CA VAL A 80 -29.83 -0.27 -16.06
C VAL A 80 -31.22 -0.89 -15.85
N GLN A 81 -31.27 -2.20 -15.61
CA GLN A 81 -32.54 -2.91 -15.38
C GLN A 81 -33.26 -2.39 -14.12
N THR A 82 -32.54 -2.27 -13.01
CA THR A 82 -33.14 -1.78 -11.75
C THR A 82 -33.67 -0.36 -11.91
N VAL A 83 -32.84 0.56 -12.39
CA VAL A 83 -33.17 1.98 -12.46
C VAL A 83 -34.29 2.24 -13.47
N THR A 84 -34.22 1.64 -14.65
CA THR A 84 -35.25 1.83 -15.67
C THR A 84 -36.55 1.08 -15.33
N GLY A 85 -36.49 0.03 -14.51
CA GLY A 85 -37.67 -0.61 -13.92
C GLY A 85 -38.37 0.31 -12.91
N LEU A 86 -37.61 0.84 -11.94
CA LEU A 86 -38.12 1.78 -10.94
C LEU A 86 -38.66 3.07 -11.58
N ALA A 87 -37.97 3.61 -12.58
CA ALA A 87 -38.40 4.84 -13.27
C ALA A 87 -39.73 4.66 -14.01
N ARG A 88 -40.00 3.45 -14.53
CA ARG A 88 -41.30 3.13 -15.14
C ARG A 88 -42.42 3.01 -14.11
N LEU A 89 -42.14 2.55 -12.89
CA LEU A 89 -43.15 2.48 -11.82
C LEU A 89 -43.38 3.81 -11.10
N ALA A 90 -42.42 4.74 -11.15
CA ALA A 90 -42.52 6.03 -10.50
C ALA A 90 -43.70 6.86 -11.05
N SER A 91 -44.51 7.41 -10.15
CA SER A 91 -45.63 8.30 -10.50
C SER A 91 -45.18 9.75 -10.69
N ARG A 92 -44.19 10.21 -9.90
CA ARG A 92 -43.65 11.57 -9.92
C ARG A 92 -42.59 11.76 -11.01
N PRO A 93 -42.71 12.77 -11.90
CA PRO A 93 -41.70 13.08 -12.91
C PRO A 93 -40.32 13.32 -12.31
N GLU A 94 -40.23 14.01 -11.17
CA GLU A 94 -38.99 14.33 -10.48
C GLU A 94 -38.23 13.06 -10.05
N THR A 95 -38.98 12.02 -9.65
CA THR A 95 -38.39 10.71 -9.30
C THR A 95 -37.82 10.02 -10.54
N LYS A 96 -38.48 10.13 -11.69
CA LYS A 96 -37.96 9.59 -12.96
C LYS A 96 -36.68 10.29 -13.35
N ASP A 97 -36.66 11.61 -13.29
CA ASP A 97 -35.50 12.43 -13.67
C ASP A 97 -34.32 12.18 -12.73
N ALA A 98 -34.58 12.05 -11.43
CA ALA A 98 -33.55 11.67 -10.46
C ALA A 98 -32.93 10.29 -10.75
N LEU A 99 -33.75 9.30 -11.12
CA LEU A 99 -33.29 7.96 -11.51
C LEU A 99 -32.50 8.00 -12.83
N MET A 100 -32.92 8.81 -13.80
CA MET A 100 -32.19 9.03 -15.05
C MET A 100 -30.84 9.70 -14.77
N TRP A 101 -30.80 10.75 -13.97
CA TRP A 101 -29.56 11.39 -13.55
C TRP A 101 -28.61 10.44 -12.82
N TYR A 102 -29.13 9.59 -11.93
CA TYR A 102 -28.31 8.56 -11.27
C TYR A 102 -27.61 7.66 -12.30
N LEU A 103 -28.34 7.10 -13.26
CA LEU A 103 -27.75 6.22 -14.27
C LEU A 103 -26.79 6.96 -15.21
N ALA A 104 -27.08 8.22 -15.54
CA ALA A 104 -26.20 9.06 -16.33
C ALA A 104 -24.86 9.33 -15.61
N LEU A 105 -24.92 9.65 -14.31
CA LEU A 105 -23.73 9.83 -13.48
C LEU A 105 -22.92 8.54 -13.34
N GLN A 106 -23.58 7.38 -13.19
CA GLN A 106 -22.91 6.07 -13.18
C GLN A 106 -22.21 5.78 -14.51
N ALA A 107 -22.85 6.09 -15.65
CA ALA A 107 -22.24 5.93 -16.96
C ALA A 107 -21.00 6.82 -17.12
N THR A 108 -21.12 8.11 -16.79
CA THR A 108 -20.01 9.07 -16.85
C THR A 108 -18.85 8.66 -15.94
N MET A 109 -19.14 8.26 -14.70
CA MET A 109 -18.14 7.79 -13.76
C MET A 109 -17.46 6.51 -14.24
N SER A 110 -18.21 5.57 -14.83
CA SER A 110 -17.65 4.30 -15.33
C SER A 110 -16.59 4.53 -16.40
N TYR A 111 -16.82 5.46 -17.34
CA TYR A 111 -15.82 5.84 -18.34
C TYR A 111 -14.66 6.62 -17.71
N ALA A 112 -14.95 7.66 -16.92
CA ALA A 112 -13.93 8.53 -16.33
C ALA A 112 -12.98 7.79 -15.38
N CYS A 113 -13.51 7.01 -14.44
CA CYS A 113 -12.70 6.23 -13.51
C CYS A 113 -11.86 5.18 -14.23
N SER A 114 -12.38 4.54 -15.28
CA SER A 114 -11.60 3.61 -16.08
C SER A 114 -10.43 4.32 -16.78
N GLY A 115 -10.68 5.47 -17.39
CA GLY A 115 -9.65 6.28 -18.05
C GLY A 115 -8.57 6.75 -17.07
N TRP A 116 -8.95 7.33 -15.94
CA TRP A 116 -7.99 7.85 -14.96
C TRP A 116 -7.18 6.74 -14.29
N ALA A 117 -7.80 5.58 -14.00
CA ALA A 117 -7.08 4.42 -13.50
C ALA A 117 -6.06 3.90 -14.52
N LYS A 118 -6.41 3.85 -15.81
CA LYS A 118 -5.47 3.51 -16.88
C LYS A 118 -4.35 4.54 -16.98
N LEU A 119 -4.67 5.84 -16.98
CA LEU A 119 -3.70 6.94 -17.10
C LEU A 119 -2.63 6.93 -16.00
N ALA A 120 -2.98 6.45 -14.79
CA ALA A 120 -2.02 6.30 -13.69
C ALA A 120 -0.93 5.24 -13.97
N GLY A 121 -1.23 4.23 -14.80
CA GLY A 121 -0.31 3.16 -15.18
C GLY A 121 0.64 3.57 -16.31
N GLU A 122 1.93 3.24 -16.18
CA GLU A 122 2.95 3.60 -17.16
C GLU A 122 2.70 3.03 -18.56
N LYS A 123 2.28 1.76 -18.65
CA LYS A 123 1.99 1.09 -19.92
C LYS A 123 0.89 1.77 -20.75
N TRP A 124 -0.03 2.48 -20.07
CA TRP A 124 -1.06 3.26 -20.76
C TRP A 124 -0.54 4.61 -21.25
N ARG A 125 0.43 5.20 -20.53
CA ARG A 125 1.09 6.45 -20.90
C ARG A 125 2.07 6.27 -22.06
N ASP A 126 2.91 5.24 -22.03
CA ASP A 126 3.96 5.00 -23.02
C ASP A 126 3.45 4.43 -24.38
N GLY A 127 2.21 3.88 -24.39
CA GLY A 127 1.61 3.26 -25.57
C GLY A 127 1.70 1.73 -25.65
N SER A 128 2.20 1.04 -24.62
CA SER A 128 2.51 -0.40 -24.67
C SER A 128 1.39 -1.32 -24.13
N ALA A 129 0.39 -0.77 -23.44
CA ALA A 129 -0.70 -1.53 -22.84
C ALA A 129 -1.55 -2.30 -23.86
N LEU A 130 -2.01 -1.66 -24.93
CA LEU A 130 -2.91 -2.26 -25.92
C LEU A 130 -2.28 -3.47 -26.61
N PRO A 131 -1.05 -3.41 -27.17
CA PRO A 131 -0.34 -4.61 -27.63
C PRO A 131 -0.16 -5.67 -26.54
N GLY A 132 0.11 -5.22 -25.29
CA GLY A 132 0.23 -6.08 -24.12
C GLY A 132 -1.04 -6.87 -23.80
N VAL A 133 -2.21 -6.29 -23.98
CA VAL A 133 -3.51 -6.97 -23.82
C VAL A 133 -3.76 -7.91 -25.00
N MET A 134 -3.48 -7.47 -26.23
CA MET A 134 -3.72 -8.27 -27.44
C MET A 134 -2.88 -9.55 -27.52
N ARG A 135 -1.72 -9.63 -26.82
CA ARG A 135 -0.93 -10.87 -26.72
C ARG A 135 -1.42 -11.87 -25.66
N THR A 136 -2.43 -11.53 -24.87
CA THR A 136 -2.90 -12.41 -23.79
C THR A 136 -3.76 -13.56 -24.32
N ARG A 137 -3.82 -14.67 -23.58
CA ARG A 137 -4.67 -15.82 -23.94
C ARG A 137 -6.16 -15.55 -23.69
N THR A 138 -6.49 -14.70 -22.72
CA THR A 138 -7.88 -14.53 -22.25
C THR A 138 -8.65 -13.47 -23.04
N TYR A 139 -8.00 -12.35 -23.38
CA TYR A 139 -8.65 -11.19 -24.02
C TYR A 139 -7.93 -10.74 -25.30
N GLY A 140 -6.92 -11.49 -25.74
CA GLY A 140 -6.12 -11.15 -26.90
C GLY A 140 -6.68 -11.70 -28.21
N PHE A 141 -6.22 -11.11 -29.31
CA PHE A 141 -6.53 -11.54 -30.67
C PHE A 141 -5.28 -11.45 -31.52
N GLY A 142 -4.79 -12.59 -32.01
CA GLY A 142 -3.47 -12.71 -32.65
C GLY A 142 -3.28 -11.76 -33.84
N THR A 143 -4.29 -11.67 -34.71
CA THR A 143 -4.26 -10.75 -35.87
C THR A 143 -4.21 -9.29 -35.44
N ALA A 144 -4.94 -8.88 -34.40
CA ALA A 144 -4.86 -7.53 -33.87
C ALA A 144 -3.49 -7.26 -33.23
N TYR A 145 -2.92 -8.22 -32.51
CA TYR A 145 -1.57 -8.11 -31.95
C TYR A 145 -0.52 -7.91 -33.05
N GLU A 146 -0.56 -8.70 -34.11
CA GLU A 146 0.35 -8.58 -35.25
C GLU A 146 0.21 -7.23 -35.96
N LEU A 147 -1.03 -6.75 -36.14
CA LEU A 147 -1.31 -5.45 -36.75
C LEU A 147 -0.76 -4.30 -35.91
N LEU A 148 -0.98 -4.32 -34.60
CA LEU A 148 -0.49 -3.29 -33.69
C LEU A 148 1.04 -3.29 -33.59
N ARG A 149 1.67 -4.48 -33.66
CA ARG A 149 3.13 -4.61 -33.71
C ARG A 149 3.70 -4.06 -35.02
N ARG A 150 3.01 -4.27 -36.14
CA ARG A 150 3.39 -3.75 -37.47
C ARG A 150 3.24 -2.23 -37.57
N TYR A 151 2.22 -1.66 -36.92
CA TYR A 151 1.91 -0.22 -36.96
C TYR A 151 1.96 0.43 -35.57
N PRO A 152 3.16 0.60 -34.96
CA PRO A 152 3.29 1.06 -33.59
C PRO A 152 2.76 2.49 -33.37
N ARG A 153 2.92 3.40 -34.34
CA ARG A 153 2.38 4.77 -34.24
C ARG A 153 0.84 4.76 -34.16
N THR A 154 0.20 3.97 -35.01
CA THR A 154 -1.26 3.79 -35.00
C THR A 154 -1.74 3.14 -33.71
N SER A 155 -1.02 2.12 -33.21
CA SER A 155 -1.31 1.49 -31.91
C SER A 155 -1.32 2.52 -30.78
N LYS A 156 -0.30 3.39 -30.71
CA LYS A 156 -0.24 4.47 -29.72
C LYS A 156 -1.41 5.44 -29.86
N LEU A 157 -1.70 5.90 -31.08
CA LEU A 157 -2.80 6.82 -31.35
C LEU A 157 -4.16 6.23 -30.92
N VAL A 158 -4.44 4.96 -31.24
CA VAL A 158 -5.68 4.28 -30.84
C VAL A 158 -5.77 4.19 -29.32
N GLN A 159 -4.69 3.76 -28.65
CA GLN A 159 -4.65 3.66 -27.19
C GLN A 159 -4.88 5.02 -26.52
N HIS A 160 -4.14 6.06 -26.94
CA HIS A 160 -4.28 7.41 -26.39
C HIS A 160 -5.63 8.03 -26.74
N GLY A 161 -6.21 7.70 -27.89
CA GLY A 161 -7.57 8.12 -28.27
C GLY A 161 -8.65 7.54 -27.34
N VAL A 162 -8.57 6.23 -27.04
CA VAL A 162 -9.45 5.60 -26.04
C VAL A 162 -9.25 6.25 -24.67
N LEU A 163 -7.99 6.47 -24.26
CA LEU A 163 -7.67 7.08 -22.97
C LEU A 163 -8.20 8.52 -22.87
N ALA A 164 -8.04 9.32 -23.92
CA ALA A 164 -8.56 10.69 -23.99
C ALA A 164 -10.09 10.71 -23.92
N MET A 165 -10.76 9.80 -24.64
CA MET A 165 -12.21 9.67 -24.62
C MET A 165 -12.73 9.28 -23.24
N GLU A 166 -12.12 8.29 -22.59
CA GLU A 166 -12.51 7.84 -21.24
C GLU A 166 -12.25 8.92 -20.19
N CYS A 167 -11.03 9.48 -20.14
CA CYS A 167 -10.65 10.53 -19.18
C CYS A 167 -11.48 11.82 -19.36
N GLY A 168 -11.77 12.17 -20.62
CA GLY A 168 -12.51 13.36 -21.00
C GLY A 168 -14.03 13.18 -21.01
N PHE A 169 -14.55 11.98 -20.75
CA PHE A 169 -15.98 11.70 -20.84
C PHE A 169 -16.89 12.66 -20.04
N PRO A 170 -16.52 13.16 -18.84
CA PRO A 170 -17.32 14.15 -18.12
C PRO A 170 -17.60 15.45 -18.89
N VAL A 171 -16.78 15.78 -19.88
CA VAL A 171 -16.96 16.94 -20.78
C VAL A 171 -18.23 16.83 -21.63
N ILE A 172 -18.88 15.66 -21.67
CA ILE A 172 -20.18 15.44 -22.34
C ILE A 172 -21.28 16.41 -21.85
N TYR A 173 -21.21 16.87 -20.59
CA TYR A 173 -22.17 17.84 -20.02
C TYR A 173 -21.80 19.31 -20.29
N LEU A 174 -20.64 19.57 -20.89
CA LEU A 174 -20.23 20.93 -21.27
C LEU A 174 -20.80 21.33 -22.64
N PHE A 175 -20.61 22.59 -23.01
CA PHE A 175 -20.98 23.15 -24.32
C PHE A 175 -22.45 22.88 -24.74
N GLY A 176 -23.37 22.83 -23.77
CA GLY A 176 -24.79 22.59 -24.02
C GLY A 176 -25.08 21.22 -24.65
N GLY A 177 -24.27 20.20 -24.36
CA GLY A 177 -24.48 18.83 -24.83
C GLY A 177 -24.05 18.58 -26.29
N ARG A 178 -23.37 19.54 -26.93
CA ARG A 178 -22.87 19.41 -28.32
C ARG A 178 -21.98 18.17 -28.54
N LEU A 179 -21.28 17.72 -27.49
CA LEU A 179 -20.39 16.57 -27.54
C LEU A 179 -21.08 15.23 -27.26
N THR A 180 -22.38 15.22 -26.97
CA THR A 180 -23.13 14.00 -26.66
C THR A 180 -23.02 12.97 -27.77
N ARG A 181 -23.37 13.37 -29.00
CA ARG A 181 -23.36 12.47 -30.17
C ARG A 181 -21.98 11.87 -30.43
N PRO A 182 -20.90 12.66 -30.59
CA PRO A 182 -19.58 12.09 -30.86
C PRO A 182 -19.05 11.22 -29.72
N LEU A 183 -19.24 11.60 -28.45
CA LEU A 183 -18.74 10.81 -27.31
C LEU A 183 -19.51 9.50 -27.12
N VAL A 184 -20.84 9.52 -27.25
CA VAL A 184 -21.68 8.32 -27.21
C VAL A 184 -21.35 7.38 -28.38
N ALA A 185 -21.17 7.92 -29.59
CA ALA A 185 -20.79 7.13 -30.76
C ALA A 185 -19.40 6.50 -30.59
N ALA A 186 -18.42 7.26 -30.08
CA ALA A 186 -17.08 6.74 -29.79
C ALA A 186 -17.12 5.63 -28.72
N ALA A 187 -17.83 5.85 -27.60
CA ALA A 187 -17.98 4.85 -26.55
C ALA A 187 -18.73 3.59 -27.03
N GLY A 188 -19.78 3.75 -27.83
CA GLY A 188 -20.50 2.64 -28.45
C GLY A 188 -19.59 1.83 -29.37
N SER A 189 -18.83 2.51 -30.24
CA SER A 189 -17.88 1.88 -31.16
C SER A 189 -16.77 1.14 -30.42
N PHE A 190 -16.27 1.70 -29.31
CA PHE A 190 -15.33 1.05 -28.43
C PHE A 190 -15.86 -0.27 -27.85
N HIS A 191 -17.11 -0.31 -27.38
CA HIS A 191 -17.70 -1.55 -26.86
C HIS A 191 -17.99 -2.59 -27.94
N VAL A 192 -18.36 -2.16 -29.15
CA VAL A 192 -18.47 -3.05 -30.31
C VAL A 192 -17.10 -3.64 -30.65
N ALA A 193 -16.05 -2.82 -30.73
CA ALA A 193 -14.69 -3.30 -30.98
C ALA A 193 -14.24 -4.31 -29.92
N ASN A 194 -14.46 -4.02 -28.63
CA ASN A 194 -14.11 -4.94 -27.54
C ASN A 194 -14.88 -6.27 -27.63
N ALA A 195 -16.13 -6.26 -28.09
CA ALA A 195 -16.89 -7.49 -28.25
C ALA A 195 -16.28 -8.44 -29.29
N PHE A 196 -15.90 -7.91 -30.46
CA PHE A 196 -15.38 -8.72 -31.56
C PHE A 196 -13.88 -8.99 -31.45
N VAL A 197 -13.09 -8.07 -30.90
CA VAL A 197 -11.64 -8.21 -30.79
C VAL A 197 -11.22 -8.87 -29.47
N MET A 198 -11.90 -8.58 -28.37
CA MET A 198 -11.51 -9.08 -27.03
C MET A 198 -12.45 -10.14 -26.46
N GLY A 199 -13.48 -10.54 -27.22
CA GLY A 199 -14.50 -11.49 -26.76
C GLY A 199 -15.42 -10.93 -25.65
N LEU A 200 -15.45 -9.61 -25.47
CA LEU A 200 -16.23 -8.95 -24.41
C LEU A 200 -17.68 -8.67 -24.83
N GLY A 201 -18.38 -9.69 -25.33
CA GLY A 201 -19.70 -9.55 -25.97
C GLY A 201 -20.77 -8.86 -25.11
N ARG A 202 -20.80 -9.11 -23.79
CA ARG A 202 -21.77 -8.47 -22.87
C ARG A 202 -21.59 -6.96 -22.73
N PHE A 203 -20.37 -6.45 -22.94
CA PHE A 203 -20.10 -5.01 -22.85
C PHE A 203 -20.80 -4.23 -23.96
N MET A 204 -20.96 -4.84 -25.15
CA MET A 204 -21.63 -4.24 -26.30
C MET A 204 -23.10 -3.91 -26.04
N THR A 205 -23.77 -4.66 -25.15
CA THR A 205 -25.18 -4.40 -24.83
C THR A 205 -25.34 -3.66 -23.52
N ALA A 206 -24.55 -3.99 -22.50
CA ALA A 206 -24.68 -3.40 -21.17
C ALA A 206 -24.37 -1.89 -21.17
N PHE A 207 -23.22 -1.47 -21.71
CA PHE A 207 -22.80 -0.07 -21.63
C PHE A 207 -23.61 0.85 -22.56
N PRO A 208 -23.84 0.50 -23.84
CA PRO A 208 -24.70 1.31 -24.70
C PRO A 208 -26.14 1.45 -24.22
N ALA A 209 -26.64 0.53 -23.38
CA ALA A 209 -27.97 0.69 -22.78
C ALA A 209 -28.09 1.91 -21.84
N MET A 210 -26.97 2.49 -21.38
CA MET A 210 -26.95 3.75 -20.61
C MET A 210 -26.97 5.00 -21.50
N HIS A 211 -26.62 4.88 -22.78
CA HIS A 211 -26.44 6.03 -23.69
C HIS A 211 -27.70 6.86 -23.94
N PRO A 212 -28.92 6.29 -24.04
CA PRO A 212 -30.14 7.09 -24.14
C PRO A 212 -30.32 8.04 -22.95
N VAL A 213 -29.91 7.61 -21.76
CA VAL A 213 -30.02 8.40 -20.54
C VAL A 213 -28.96 9.50 -20.49
N LEU A 214 -27.78 9.26 -21.05
CA LEU A 214 -26.80 10.33 -21.30
C LEU A 214 -27.38 11.38 -22.25
N ALA A 215 -27.96 10.96 -23.38
CA ALA A 215 -28.56 11.90 -24.33
C ALA A 215 -29.71 12.71 -23.74
N TYR A 216 -30.51 12.09 -22.86
CA TYR A 216 -31.57 12.77 -22.13
C TYR A 216 -31.04 13.82 -21.14
N THR A 217 -29.97 13.51 -20.40
CA THR A 217 -29.43 14.38 -19.33
C THR A 217 -28.48 15.47 -19.84
N THR A 218 -27.87 15.28 -21.01
CA THR A 218 -27.00 16.28 -21.64
C THR A 218 -27.76 17.24 -22.55
N ALA A 219 -28.99 16.90 -22.96
CA ALA A 219 -29.80 17.77 -23.79
C ALA A 219 -30.01 19.14 -23.10
N PRO A 220 -29.85 20.27 -23.83
CA PRO A 220 -30.03 21.59 -23.27
C PRO A 220 -31.50 21.85 -22.93
N ARG A 221 -31.79 22.65 -21.91
CA ARG A 221 -33.18 22.94 -21.47
C ARG A 221 -34.00 23.67 -22.53
N SER A 222 -33.36 24.28 -23.52
CA SER A 222 -34.04 24.85 -24.70
C SER A 222 -34.67 23.79 -25.60
N HIS A 223 -34.28 22.51 -25.47
CA HIS A 223 -34.86 21.43 -26.25
C HIS A 223 -36.24 21.03 -25.68
N PRO A 224 -37.32 21.02 -26.48
CA PRO A 224 -38.69 20.80 -25.99
C PRO A 224 -38.87 19.50 -25.19
N ALA A 225 -38.20 18.41 -25.62
CA ALA A 225 -38.30 17.11 -24.97
C ALA A 225 -37.78 17.05 -23.51
N VAL A 226 -37.02 18.06 -23.05
CA VAL A 226 -36.43 18.09 -21.70
C VAL A 226 -36.63 19.41 -20.97
N ALA A 227 -37.49 20.30 -21.48
CA ALA A 227 -37.69 21.63 -20.90
C ALA A 227 -38.09 21.58 -19.41
N GLY A 228 -38.90 20.58 -19.05
CA GLY A 228 -39.37 20.33 -17.67
C GLY A 228 -38.48 19.43 -16.81
N ARG A 229 -37.29 19.01 -17.28
CA ARG A 229 -36.43 18.06 -16.55
C ARG A 229 -35.97 18.62 -15.19
N ASP A 230 -36.05 17.81 -14.15
CA ASP A 230 -35.53 18.11 -12.82
C ASP A 230 -34.05 17.74 -12.68
N ASP A 231 -33.19 18.76 -12.57
CA ASP A 231 -31.72 18.62 -12.47
C ASP A 231 -31.20 18.66 -11.02
N ARG A 232 -32.08 18.62 -10.01
CA ARG A 232 -31.67 18.66 -8.59
C ARG A 232 -30.77 17.50 -8.20
N MET A 233 -30.94 16.31 -8.80
CA MET A 233 -30.07 15.16 -8.54
C MET A 233 -28.61 15.46 -8.90
N ALA A 234 -28.34 16.07 -10.05
CA ALA A 234 -26.98 16.44 -10.45
C ALA A 234 -26.35 17.44 -9.45
N LYS A 235 -27.11 18.45 -9.04
CA LYS A 235 -26.66 19.42 -8.02
C LYS A 235 -26.40 18.75 -6.68
N THR A 236 -27.29 17.86 -6.25
CA THR A 236 -27.16 17.10 -4.99
C THR A 236 -25.91 16.23 -5.02
N ALA A 237 -25.66 15.52 -6.12
CA ALA A 237 -24.46 14.71 -6.31
C ALA A 237 -23.18 15.55 -6.23
N LEU A 238 -23.16 16.75 -6.84
CA LEU A 238 -22.02 17.67 -6.74
C LEU A 238 -21.81 18.19 -5.32
N VAL A 239 -22.87 18.53 -4.59
CA VAL A 239 -22.78 18.96 -3.19
C VAL A 239 -22.27 17.83 -2.30
N LEU A 240 -22.76 16.60 -2.47
CA LEU A 240 -22.29 15.43 -1.73
C LEU A 240 -20.82 15.11 -2.06
N LEU A 241 -20.42 15.24 -3.33
CA LEU A 241 -19.03 15.08 -3.73
C LEU A 241 -18.13 16.14 -3.08
N ALA A 242 -18.53 17.42 -3.14
CA ALA A 242 -17.80 18.51 -2.50
C ALA A 242 -17.69 18.29 -0.98
N GLY A 243 -18.79 17.95 -0.32
CA GLY A 243 -18.80 17.61 1.11
C GLY A 243 -17.90 16.42 1.45
N GLY A 244 -17.90 15.37 0.62
CA GLY A 244 -17.01 14.22 0.75
C GLY A 244 -15.53 14.60 0.59
N VAL A 245 -15.19 15.43 -0.38
CA VAL A 245 -13.82 15.94 -0.59
C VAL A 245 -13.37 16.82 0.58
N THR A 246 -14.23 17.70 1.08
CA THR A 246 -13.93 18.54 2.26
C THR A 246 -13.72 17.69 3.50
N ALA A 247 -14.61 16.71 3.76
CA ALA A 247 -14.46 15.80 4.90
C ALA A 247 -13.18 14.95 4.81
N ALA A 248 -12.86 14.43 3.62
CA ALA A 248 -11.62 13.70 3.39
C ALA A 248 -10.39 14.60 3.62
N SER A 249 -10.42 15.84 3.14
CA SER A 249 -9.33 16.82 3.33
C SER A 249 -9.14 17.17 4.81
N ALA A 250 -10.23 17.38 5.56
CA ALA A 250 -10.19 17.64 7.00
C ALA A 250 -9.63 16.44 7.77
N LEU A 251 -10.06 15.22 7.43
CA LEU A 251 -9.53 13.98 8.03
C LEU A 251 -8.04 13.82 7.73
N MET A 252 -7.60 14.12 6.51
CA MET A 252 -6.18 14.11 6.13
C MET A 252 -5.38 15.13 6.94
N ALA A 253 -5.89 16.36 7.11
CA ALA A 253 -5.24 17.39 7.91
C ALA A 253 -5.14 16.99 9.40
N ALA A 254 -6.20 16.40 9.96
CA ALA A 254 -6.20 15.90 11.34
C ALA A 254 -5.21 14.74 11.53
N ARG A 255 -5.15 13.79 10.59
CA ARG A 255 -4.15 12.70 10.60
C ARG A 255 -2.73 13.24 10.48
N ARG A 256 -2.52 14.16 9.54
CA ARG A 256 -1.25 14.88 9.34
C ARG A 256 -0.78 15.53 10.64
N ALA A 257 -1.67 16.21 11.37
CA ALA A 257 -1.34 16.84 12.65
C ALA A 257 -0.82 15.82 13.68
N ARG A 258 -1.45 14.64 13.78
CA ARG A 258 -0.99 13.55 14.67
C ARG A 258 0.35 12.94 14.24
N VAL A 259 0.59 12.85 12.94
CA VAL A 259 1.85 12.35 12.38
C VAL A 259 3.00 13.29 12.69
N VAL A 260 2.77 14.60 12.57
CA VAL A 260 3.81 15.60 12.80
C VAL A 260 3.98 15.98 14.28
N SER A 261 3.01 15.66 15.13
CA SER A 261 3.22 15.73 16.58
C SER A 261 4.18 14.63 17.00
N GLY A 262 5.29 14.99 17.63
CA GLY A 262 6.13 14.06 18.38
C GLY A 262 5.35 13.37 19.50
N TRP A 263 5.98 12.45 20.21
CA TRP A 263 5.45 12.01 21.51
C TRP A 263 5.60 13.14 22.53
N PRO A 264 4.86 13.14 23.66
CA PRO A 264 4.87 14.25 24.61
C PRO A 264 6.25 14.65 25.16
N HIS A 265 7.22 13.74 25.12
CA HIS A 265 8.58 13.95 25.60
C HIS A 265 9.63 13.93 24.48
N SER A 266 9.18 13.95 23.22
CA SER A 266 10.09 14.02 22.08
C SER A 266 10.81 15.35 22.08
N ARG A 267 12.09 15.28 21.77
CA ARG A 267 12.98 16.41 21.57
C ARG A 267 13.30 16.53 20.10
N THR A 268 13.87 17.66 19.71
CA THR A 268 14.31 17.90 18.34
C THR A 268 15.75 18.34 18.29
N VAL A 269 16.46 17.94 17.23
CA VAL A 269 17.78 18.45 16.85
C VAL A 269 17.72 18.95 15.42
N THR A 270 18.46 20.02 15.14
CA THR A 270 18.70 20.50 13.76
C THR A 270 20.08 20.01 13.32
N THR A 271 20.14 19.30 12.20
CA THR A 271 21.38 18.73 11.66
C THR A 271 22.17 19.76 10.85
N ARG A 272 23.41 19.46 10.50
CA ARG A 272 24.29 20.28 9.64
C ARG A 272 23.68 20.54 8.25
N HIS A 273 22.75 19.68 7.82
CA HIS A 273 22.01 19.82 6.56
C HIS A 273 20.71 20.64 6.71
N GLY A 274 20.43 21.16 7.91
CA GLY A 274 19.23 21.91 8.25
C GLY A 274 18.00 21.03 8.46
N ASN A 275 18.13 19.70 8.41
CA ASN A 275 17.02 18.79 8.70
C ASN A 275 16.69 18.85 10.20
N VAL A 276 15.42 18.69 10.53
CA VAL A 276 14.96 18.65 11.93
C VAL A 276 14.54 17.22 12.25
N LEU A 277 15.28 16.59 13.17
CA LEU A 277 15.01 15.23 13.63
C LEU A 277 14.32 15.28 14.98
N SER A 278 13.23 14.53 15.12
CA SER A 278 12.57 14.26 16.39
C SER A 278 13.09 12.94 16.97
N TYR A 279 13.44 12.96 18.24
CA TYR A 279 13.97 11.80 18.95
C TYR A 279 13.39 11.69 20.36
N ASP A 280 13.40 10.47 20.89
CA ASP A 280 12.99 10.11 22.23
C ASP A 280 14.13 9.36 22.92
N ALA A 281 14.38 9.67 24.19
CA ALA A 281 15.39 9.01 25.02
C ALA A 281 14.71 8.24 26.17
N GLY A 282 15.22 7.05 26.49
CA GLY A 282 14.70 6.18 27.54
C GLY A 282 15.82 5.48 28.30
N GLY A 283 15.47 4.79 29.39
CA GLY A 283 16.41 4.07 30.26
C GLY A 283 17.13 4.96 31.27
N SER A 284 18.13 4.38 31.95
CA SER A 284 18.90 5.07 33.00
C SER A 284 19.61 6.32 32.48
N LYS A 285 19.63 7.37 33.30
CA LYS A 285 20.48 8.56 33.05
C LYS A 285 21.87 8.45 33.69
N ALA A 286 22.15 7.37 34.40
CA ALA A 286 23.47 7.14 34.97
C ALA A 286 24.51 7.14 33.83
N ASP A 287 25.68 7.74 34.06
CA ASP A 287 26.76 7.83 33.06
C ASP A 287 27.60 6.56 32.92
N ASN A 288 27.13 5.45 33.50
CA ASN A 288 27.82 4.18 33.46
C ASN A 288 27.31 3.38 32.26
N GLY A 289 28.03 3.45 31.13
CA GLY A 289 27.82 2.59 29.96
C GLY A 289 27.27 3.29 28.71
N PRO A 290 27.30 2.58 27.56
CA PRO A 290 26.99 3.16 26.26
C PRO A 290 25.51 3.43 26.07
N VAL A 291 25.18 4.46 25.27
CA VAL A 291 23.79 4.73 24.85
C VAL A 291 23.47 3.95 23.57
N ILE A 292 22.38 3.19 23.57
CA ILE A 292 21.92 2.42 22.42
C ILE A 292 21.12 3.33 21.48
N VAL A 293 21.57 3.51 20.24
CA VAL A 293 20.92 4.42 19.28
C VAL A 293 20.32 3.64 18.13
N PHE A 294 18.99 3.71 17.99
CA PHE A 294 18.24 2.95 17.00
C PHE A 294 18.03 3.71 15.68
N ASN A 295 18.30 3.03 14.56
CA ASN A 295 18.11 3.54 13.21
C ASN A 295 17.18 2.63 12.41
N HIS A 296 16.01 3.16 12.04
CA HIS A 296 14.95 2.39 11.40
C HIS A 296 15.19 2.17 9.90
N GLY A 297 14.62 1.08 9.37
CA GLY A 297 14.69 0.74 7.96
C GLY A 297 13.93 1.70 7.03
N LEU A 298 13.98 1.37 5.74
CA LEU A 298 13.21 2.05 4.70
C LEU A 298 11.71 1.85 4.93
N ALA A 299 10.89 2.89 4.70
CA ALA A 299 9.44 2.83 4.89
C ALA A 299 8.99 2.37 6.31
N SER A 300 9.89 2.46 7.29
CA SER A 300 9.68 2.08 8.69
C SER A 300 9.62 3.33 9.58
N THR A 301 9.29 3.15 10.87
CA THR A 301 9.19 4.21 11.88
C THR A 301 9.95 3.79 13.14
N ALA A 302 10.31 4.76 14.00
CA ALA A 302 10.98 4.49 15.27
C ALA A 302 10.21 3.48 16.16
N GLU A 303 8.88 3.50 16.10
CA GLU A 303 8.00 2.62 16.87
C GLU A 303 8.11 1.15 16.48
N HIS A 304 8.74 0.80 15.35
CA HIS A 304 9.07 -0.60 15.06
C HIS A 304 9.99 -1.19 16.12
N PHE A 305 10.78 -0.36 16.80
CA PHE A 305 11.62 -0.79 17.91
C PHE A 305 10.92 -0.77 19.27
N SER A 306 9.63 -0.45 19.37
CA SER A 306 8.96 -0.20 20.66
C SER A 306 9.05 -1.36 21.64
N TRP A 307 8.89 -2.62 21.21
CA TRP A 307 9.07 -3.79 22.09
C TRP A 307 10.51 -3.91 22.60
N MET A 308 11.50 -3.66 21.74
CA MET A 308 12.92 -3.66 22.13
C MET A 308 13.24 -2.50 23.07
N ALA A 309 12.76 -1.29 22.74
CA ALA A 309 12.98 -0.10 23.54
C ALA A 309 12.36 -0.25 24.93
N GLU A 310 11.15 -0.79 25.05
CA GLU A 310 10.53 -1.06 26.36
C GLU A 310 11.33 -2.09 27.16
N ARG A 311 11.76 -3.19 26.52
CA ARG A 311 12.57 -4.23 27.15
C ARG A 311 13.92 -3.68 27.65
N LEU A 312 14.63 -2.94 26.80
CA LEU A 312 15.95 -2.39 27.11
C LEU A 312 15.86 -1.28 28.17
N ALA A 313 14.93 -0.33 28.02
CA ALA A 313 14.83 0.82 28.90
C ALA A 313 14.21 0.48 30.27
N PHE A 314 13.15 -0.32 30.33
CA PHE A 314 12.40 -0.53 31.56
C PHE A 314 12.76 -1.83 32.28
N ASP A 315 13.01 -2.92 31.55
CA ASP A 315 13.31 -4.20 32.18
C ASP A 315 14.81 -4.39 32.45
N LEU A 316 15.68 -3.77 31.64
CA LEU A 316 17.14 -3.93 31.70
C LEU A 316 17.89 -2.64 32.06
N ASP A 317 17.17 -1.52 32.22
CA ASP A 317 17.69 -0.19 32.58
C ASP A 317 18.84 0.32 31.68
N LEU A 318 18.84 -0.07 30.39
CA LEU A 318 19.84 0.36 29.41
C LEU A 318 19.42 1.69 28.75
N PRO A 319 20.30 2.70 28.73
CA PRO A 319 20.03 3.99 28.10
C PRO A 319 19.91 3.84 26.59
N LEU A 320 18.89 4.46 26.00
CA LEU A 320 18.66 4.40 24.56
C LEU A 320 18.09 5.68 23.97
N VAL A 321 18.29 5.84 22.67
CA VAL A 321 17.70 6.89 21.83
C VAL A 321 17.03 6.23 20.62
N THR A 322 15.79 6.62 20.35
CA THR A 322 15.07 6.31 19.11
C THR A 322 14.74 7.61 18.39
N TYR A 323 14.69 7.61 17.06
CA TYR A 323 14.39 8.82 16.30
C TYR A 323 13.66 8.53 15.00
N SER A 324 12.95 9.54 14.50
CA SER A 324 12.40 9.52 13.15
C SER A 324 13.41 10.15 12.18
N ARG A 325 13.77 9.45 11.11
CA ARG A 325 14.68 9.98 10.09
C ARG A 325 14.05 11.13 9.29
N ALA A 326 14.86 11.99 8.67
CA ALA A 326 14.38 13.19 7.98
C ALA A 326 13.28 12.89 6.93
N GLY A 327 12.09 13.45 7.14
CA GLY A 327 10.93 13.23 6.29
C GLY A 327 9.94 12.16 6.79
N TYR A 328 10.30 11.38 7.82
CA TYR A 328 9.41 10.44 8.49
C TYR A 328 8.76 11.07 9.72
N GLY A 329 7.51 10.66 10.00
CA GLY A 329 6.77 11.04 11.20
C GLY A 329 6.89 12.55 11.54
N PRO A 330 7.31 12.90 12.78
CA PRO A 330 7.53 14.29 13.19
C PRO A 330 8.74 14.98 12.53
N SER A 331 9.74 14.23 12.05
CA SER A 331 10.97 14.78 11.48
C SER A 331 10.79 15.37 10.09
N ARG A 332 11.53 16.45 9.80
CA ARG A 332 11.43 17.25 8.57
C ARG A 332 12.76 17.30 7.85
N ARG A 333 12.73 16.97 6.56
CA ARG A 333 13.83 17.29 5.65
C ARG A 333 13.65 18.70 5.11
N HIS A 334 14.59 19.59 5.40
CA HIS A 334 14.56 20.96 4.89
C HIS A 334 15.54 21.18 3.73
N ARG A 335 16.57 20.32 3.62
CA ARG A 335 17.52 20.38 2.53
C ARG A 335 16.80 20.32 1.19
N THR A 336 17.11 21.27 0.29
CA THR A 336 16.52 21.35 -1.05
C THR A 336 17.37 20.63 -2.11
N ALA A 337 18.66 20.43 -1.84
CA ALA A 337 19.56 19.67 -2.70
C ALA A 337 19.06 18.22 -2.91
N ALA A 338 19.54 17.59 -3.97
CA ALA A 338 19.30 16.17 -4.23
C ALA A 338 19.73 15.32 -3.03
N TYR A 339 18.95 14.30 -2.70
CA TYR A 339 19.20 13.44 -1.55
C TYR A 339 20.31 12.44 -1.85
N THR A 340 21.21 12.27 -0.88
CA THR A 340 22.27 11.25 -0.89
C THR A 340 22.12 10.35 0.33
N LEU A 341 22.59 9.10 0.27
CA LEU A 341 22.59 8.24 1.46
C LEU A 341 23.48 8.81 2.58
N GLN A 342 24.53 9.56 2.20
CA GLN A 342 25.39 10.28 3.14
C GLN A 342 24.63 11.32 3.97
N GLU A 343 23.61 11.98 3.42
CA GLU A 343 22.79 12.93 4.18
C GLU A 343 22.15 12.27 5.41
N SER A 344 21.59 11.06 5.27
CA SER A 344 21.02 10.32 6.41
C SER A 344 22.09 9.81 7.39
N ALA A 345 23.29 9.51 6.89
CA ALA A 345 24.43 9.12 7.74
C ALA A 345 24.95 10.30 8.57
N ASP A 346 25.07 11.49 7.97
CA ASP A 346 25.44 12.71 8.69
C ASP A 346 24.37 13.12 9.71
N ASP A 347 23.08 12.96 9.36
CA ASP A 347 21.95 13.25 10.24
C ASP A 347 21.98 12.40 11.53
N ILE A 348 22.42 11.13 11.48
CA ILE A 348 22.57 10.30 12.69
C ILE A 348 23.83 10.65 13.50
N VAL A 349 24.90 11.10 12.84
CA VAL A 349 26.09 11.64 13.53
C VAL A 349 25.69 12.86 14.36
N ASP A 350 25.02 13.84 13.74
CA ASP A 350 24.57 15.06 14.41
C ASP A 350 23.56 14.76 15.52
N LEU A 351 22.70 13.76 15.35
CA LEU A 351 21.79 13.31 16.41
C LEU A 351 22.57 12.77 17.61
N VAL A 352 23.58 11.93 17.38
CA VAL A 352 24.41 11.37 18.45
C VAL A 352 25.17 12.46 19.19
N GLU A 353 25.76 13.42 18.46
CA GLU A 353 26.46 14.56 19.05
C GLU A 353 25.53 15.43 19.92
N ALA A 354 24.28 15.61 19.52
CA ALA A 354 23.34 16.46 20.26
C ALA A 354 22.57 15.76 21.39
N ALA A 355 22.27 14.46 21.23
CA ALA A 355 21.39 13.72 22.14
C ALA A 355 22.14 12.92 23.21
N VAL A 356 23.43 12.61 22.97
CA VAL A 356 24.25 11.80 23.87
C VAL A 356 25.34 12.69 24.49
N PRO A 357 25.53 12.66 25.83
CA PRO A 357 26.58 13.44 26.49
C PRO A 357 27.96 13.27 25.86
N ASP A 358 28.76 14.34 25.88
CA ASP A 358 30.10 14.35 25.32
C ASP A 358 30.99 13.26 25.95
N GLY A 359 31.76 12.56 25.11
CA GLY A 359 32.63 11.47 25.51
C GLY A 359 31.92 10.16 25.87
N ARG A 360 30.58 10.15 25.99
CA ARG A 360 29.85 8.91 26.30
C ARG A 360 29.78 7.99 25.08
N PRO A 361 30.16 6.70 25.21
CA PRO A 361 30.12 5.77 24.10
C PRO A 361 28.68 5.47 23.64
N VAL A 362 28.55 5.03 22.39
CA VAL A 362 27.27 4.62 21.80
C VAL A 362 27.36 3.24 21.17
N VAL A 363 26.24 2.53 21.18
CA VAL A 363 26.04 1.32 20.38
C VAL A 363 24.98 1.61 19.31
N LEU A 364 25.36 1.49 18.05
CA LEU A 364 24.47 1.79 16.93
C LEU A 364 23.69 0.54 16.54
N VAL A 365 22.37 0.58 16.63
CA VAL A 365 21.48 -0.53 16.23
C VAL A 365 20.73 -0.13 14.97
N GLY A 366 20.97 -0.81 13.86
CA GLY A 366 20.39 -0.45 12.56
C GLY A 366 19.60 -1.60 11.97
N HIS A 367 18.35 -1.37 11.55
CA HIS A 367 17.57 -2.36 10.81
C HIS A 367 17.58 -2.09 9.32
N SER A 368 17.78 -3.14 8.51
CA SER A 368 17.68 -3.05 7.06
C SER A 368 18.54 -1.90 6.53
N LEU A 369 17.94 -0.89 5.87
CA LEU A 369 18.65 0.30 5.39
C LEU A 369 19.28 1.15 6.52
N GLY A 370 18.74 1.12 7.73
CA GLY A 370 19.30 1.76 8.92
C GLY A 370 20.70 1.24 9.27
N ALA A 371 20.99 -0.03 8.99
CA ALA A 371 22.32 -0.61 9.19
C ALA A 371 23.37 0.01 8.25
N GLU A 372 23.01 0.28 7.00
CA GLU A 372 23.91 0.93 6.03
C GLU A 372 24.23 2.37 6.44
N PHE A 373 23.27 3.12 7.00
CA PHE A 373 23.55 4.45 7.53
C PHE A 373 24.48 4.40 8.75
N ASN A 374 24.27 3.43 9.66
CA ASN A 374 25.17 3.22 10.78
C ASN A 374 26.59 2.90 10.31
N ARG A 375 26.75 2.01 9.33
CA ARG A 375 28.04 1.67 8.71
C ARG A 375 28.79 2.91 8.21
N ARG A 376 28.10 3.83 7.54
CA ARG A 376 28.68 5.10 7.06
C ARG A 376 28.97 6.09 8.20
N ALA A 377 28.20 6.04 9.28
CA ALA A 377 28.38 6.93 10.44
C ALA A 377 29.57 6.52 11.32
N VAL A 378 29.95 5.22 11.36
CA VAL A 378 31.05 4.73 12.21
C VAL A 378 32.33 5.54 12.00
N ALA A 379 32.74 5.78 10.76
CA ALA A 379 33.97 6.52 10.47
C ALA A 379 33.96 7.97 10.98
N GLN A 380 32.79 8.60 11.06
CA GLN A 380 32.66 9.98 11.56
C GLN A 380 32.56 10.05 13.08
N LEU A 381 31.91 9.07 13.70
CA LEU A 381 31.78 9.00 15.16
C LEU A 381 33.06 8.48 15.84
N GLY A 382 33.90 7.74 15.11
CA GLY A 382 35.19 7.24 15.60
C GLY A 382 35.05 6.44 16.89
N ASP A 383 35.94 6.72 17.84
CA ASP A 383 36.04 6.04 19.14
C ASP A 383 34.77 6.17 20.01
N ARG A 384 33.81 7.04 19.65
CA ARG A 384 32.50 7.08 20.32
C ARG A 384 31.70 5.81 20.05
N VAL A 385 31.93 5.12 18.93
CA VAL A 385 31.19 3.89 18.59
C VAL A 385 31.83 2.71 19.29
N ALA A 386 31.20 2.26 20.37
CA ALA A 386 31.68 1.13 21.15
C ALA A 386 31.11 -0.21 20.66
N GLY A 387 30.17 -0.19 19.72
CA GLY A 387 29.67 -1.39 19.04
C GLY A 387 28.60 -1.09 17.98
N VAL A 388 28.40 -2.02 17.06
CA VAL A 388 27.36 -1.93 16.02
C VAL A 388 26.55 -3.22 15.94
N VAL A 389 25.23 -3.09 16.03
CA VAL A 389 24.28 -4.21 15.84
C VAL A 389 23.50 -4.00 14.55
N HIS A 390 23.57 -4.99 13.67
CA HIS A 390 22.94 -5.01 12.36
C HIS A 390 21.74 -5.96 12.39
N LEU A 391 20.53 -5.44 12.26
CA LEU A 391 19.28 -6.23 12.26
C LEU A 391 18.82 -6.46 10.82
N ASP A 392 18.94 -7.70 10.35
CA ASP A 392 18.62 -8.14 8.97
C ASP A 392 19.05 -7.10 7.92
N PRO A 393 20.36 -6.76 7.88
CA PRO A 393 20.85 -5.52 7.28
C PRO A 393 20.73 -5.52 5.76
N THR A 394 20.66 -4.31 5.21
CA THR A 394 20.86 -4.09 3.78
C THR A 394 22.36 -4.13 3.44
N HIS A 395 22.74 -4.91 2.42
CA HIS A 395 24.12 -4.96 1.91
C HIS A 395 24.23 -4.17 0.59
N PRO A 396 25.24 -3.31 0.38
CA PRO A 396 25.41 -2.54 -0.86
C PRO A 396 25.42 -3.37 -2.15
N ALA A 397 26.02 -4.56 -2.13
CA ALA A 397 26.03 -5.48 -3.27
C ALA A 397 24.73 -6.29 -3.49
N GLN A 398 23.66 -6.09 -2.69
CA GLN A 398 22.50 -6.99 -2.73
C GLN A 398 21.75 -6.99 -4.07
N LEU A 399 21.72 -5.86 -4.78
CA LEU A 399 21.06 -5.75 -6.10
C LEU A 399 21.90 -6.37 -7.23
N VAL A 400 23.20 -6.55 -7.00
CA VAL A 400 24.12 -7.20 -7.93
C VAL A 400 24.16 -8.70 -7.70
N ARG A 401 24.35 -9.12 -6.44
CA ARG A 401 24.58 -10.52 -6.05
C ARG A 401 23.30 -11.35 -5.97
N SER A 402 22.18 -10.76 -5.54
CA SER A 402 20.92 -11.50 -5.42
C SER A 402 19.94 -11.13 -6.54
N ASP A 403 19.70 -12.09 -7.44
CA ASP A 403 18.62 -12.05 -8.42
C ASP A 403 17.24 -11.80 -7.79
N LYS A 404 17.05 -12.31 -6.57
CA LYS A 404 15.78 -12.19 -5.84
C LYS A 404 15.59 -10.79 -5.30
N GLN A 405 16.64 -10.19 -4.72
CA GLN A 405 16.62 -8.80 -4.29
C GLN A 405 16.49 -7.85 -5.47
N ARG A 406 17.16 -8.13 -6.60
CA ARG A 406 17.03 -7.31 -7.82
C ARG A 406 15.59 -7.31 -8.35
N LYS A 407 15.01 -8.50 -8.61
CA LYS A 407 13.62 -8.63 -9.08
C LYS A 407 12.60 -8.11 -8.06
N GLY A 408 12.83 -8.38 -6.78
CA GLY A 408 12.02 -7.85 -5.69
C GLY A 408 12.06 -6.33 -5.63
N GLY A 409 13.25 -5.74 -5.83
CA GLY A 409 13.49 -4.31 -5.86
C GLY A 409 12.77 -3.59 -7.00
N GLU A 410 12.70 -4.18 -8.19
CA GLU A 410 11.90 -3.66 -9.32
C GLU A 410 10.41 -3.55 -8.96
N LEU A 411 9.81 -4.65 -8.46
CA LEU A 411 8.41 -4.67 -8.04
C LEU A 411 8.13 -3.72 -6.86
N PHE A 412 9.09 -3.62 -5.94
CA PHE A 412 9.02 -2.74 -4.79
C PHE A 412 9.12 -1.26 -5.19
N THR A 413 9.92 -0.95 -6.22
CA THR A 413 10.00 0.40 -6.82
C THR A 413 8.63 0.88 -7.27
N ASP A 414 7.95 0.07 -8.10
CA ASP A 414 6.61 0.38 -8.60
C ASP A 414 5.65 0.60 -7.43
N SER A 415 5.68 -0.29 -6.44
CA SER A 415 4.81 -0.26 -5.26
C SER A 415 5.00 1.01 -4.42
N ILE A 416 6.25 1.37 -4.09
CA ILE A 416 6.54 2.58 -3.29
C ILE A 416 6.19 3.85 -4.07
N GLN A 417 6.51 3.92 -5.36
CA GLN A 417 6.19 5.10 -6.18
C GLN A 417 4.68 5.27 -6.35
N GLU A 418 3.93 4.18 -6.50
CA GLU A 418 2.47 4.20 -6.50
C GLU A 418 1.92 4.65 -5.15
N LEU A 419 2.37 4.07 -4.03
CA LEU A 419 1.95 4.46 -2.70
C LEU A 419 2.23 5.95 -2.43
N ALA A 420 3.41 6.44 -2.81
CA ALA A 420 3.75 7.85 -2.69
C ALA A 420 2.83 8.75 -3.52
N ARG A 421 2.49 8.36 -4.76
CA ARG A 421 1.55 9.10 -5.62
C ARG A 421 0.13 9.10 -5.04
N TRP A 422 -0.40 7.93 -4.70
CA TRP A 422 -1.78 7.78 -4.23
C TRP A 422 -2.01 8.45 -2.87
N THR A 423 -1.08 8.30 -1.94
CA THR A 423 -1.19 8.98 -0.64
C THR A 423 -1.06 10.50 -0.76
N ARG A 424 -0.25 11.04 -1.69
CA ARG A 424 -0.23 12.48 -2.01
C ARG A 424 -1.57 12.97 -2.56
N MET A 425 -2.28 12.13 -3.30
CA MET A 425 -3.64 12.41 -3.78
C MET A 425 -4.73 12.17 -2.71
N GLY A 426 -4.37 11.80 -1.48
CA GLY A 426 -5.29 11.62 -0.36
C GLY A 426 -5.88 10.23 -0.20
N PHE A 427 -5.52 9.27 -1.06
CA PHE A 427 -6.02 7.89 -0.98
C PHE A 427 -5.47 7.10 0.22
N GLY A 428 -4.56 7.68 1.00
CA GLY A 428 -4.16 7.12 2.30
C GLY A 428 -5.34 6.92 3.26
N ALA A 429 -6.41 7.72 3.12
CA ALA A 429 -7.63 7.54 3.90
C ALA A 429 -8.34 6.20 3.67
N LEU A 430 -8.14 5.58 2.49
CA LEU A 430 -8.76 4.31 2.10
C LEU A 430 -7.90 3.09 2.40
N MET A 431 -6.66 3.29 2.87
CA MET A 431 -5.78 2.19 3.20
C MET A 431 -6.32 1.41 4.39
N ALA A 432 -6.24 0.09 4.33
CA ALA A 432 -6.51 -0.77 5.46
C ALA A 432 -5.30 -0.83 6.38
N ARG A 433 -5.54 -1.01 7.68
CA ARG A 433 -4.46 -1.25 8.65
C ARG A 433 -3.80 -2.61 8.33
N PRO A 434 -2.49 -2.64 8.09
CA PRO A 434 -1.79 -3.91 7.90
C PRO A 434 -1.64 -4.63 9.24
N LYS A 435 -1.61 -5.97 9.20
CA LYS A 435 -1.60 -6.82 10.40
C LYS A 435 -0.44 -6.52 11.35
N TRP A 436 0.75 -6.23 10.83
CA TRP A 436 1.95 -5.95 11.64
C TRP A 436 1.77 -4.74 12.58
N VAL A 437 0.90 -3.78 12.24
CA VAL A 437 0.58 -2.66 13.15
C VAL A 437 -0.16 -3.17 14.39
N ASP A 438 -0.94 -4.24 14.26
CA ASP A 438 -1.62 -4.85 15.40
C ASP A 438 -0.68 -5.71 16.26
N ASP A 439 0.54 -6.00 15.79
CA ASP A 439 1.57 -6.72 16.55
C ASP A 439 2.38 -5.75 17.45
N LEU A 440 2.39 -4.45 17.14
CA LEU A 440 2.97 -3.38 17.98
C LEU A 440 2.24 -3.22 19.34
N PRO A 441 2.87 -2.60 20.35
CA PRO A 441 2.19 -2.25 21.59
C PRO A 441 1.01 -1.31 21.32
N ARG A 442 -0.09 -1.53 22.05
CA ARG A 442 -1.38 -0.85 21.83
C ARG A 442 -1.29 0.69 21.73
N PRO A 443 -0.47 1.40 22.54
CA PRO A 443 -0.36 2.86 22.47
C PRO A 443 0.16 3.41 21.13
N TYR A 444 0.99 2.65 20.40
CA TYR A 444 1.63 3.12 19.17
C TYR A 444 0.78 2.91 17.92
N ARG A 445 -0.16 1.94 17.93
CA ARG A 445 -0.86 1.44 16.74
C ARG A 445 -1.59 2.53 15.94
N GLU A 446 -2.32 3.42 16.62
CA GLU A 446 -3.07 4.47 15.94
C GLU A 446 -2.14 5.48 15.26
N LYS A 447 -1.06 5.88 15.95
CA LYS A 447 -0.10 6.86 15.43
C LYS A 447 0.71 6.27 14.28
N VAL A 448 1.21 5.04 14.42
CA VAL A 448 1.94 4.35 13.35
C VAL A 448 1.04 4.12 12.15
N PHE A 449 -0.23 3.75 12.34
CA PHE A 449 -1.15 3.65 11.22
C PHE A 449 -1.40 5.01 10.55
N ALA A 450 -1.50 6.09 11.32
CA ALA A 450 -1.60 7.43 10.75
C ALA A 450 -0.36 7.76 9.88
N MET A 451 0.85 7.46 10.36
CA MET A 451 2.11 7.62 9.60
C MET A 451 2.12 6.76 8.33
N TYR A 452 1.60 5.53 8.41
CA TYR A 452 1.52 4.61 7.27
C TYR A 452 0.55 5.12 6.18
N THR A 453 -0.54 5.77 6.56
CA THR A 453 -1.48 6.39 5.62
C THR A 453 -1.03 7.73 5.07
N ASP A 454 0.15 8.19 5.49
CA ASP A 454 0.62 9.54 5.24
C ASP A 454 1.64 9.61 4.10
N SER A 455 1.47 10.58 3.21
CA SER A 455 2.32 10.74 2.03
C SER A 455 3.78 11.10 2.31
N ARG A 456 4.13 11.61 3.50
CA ARG A 456 5.51 11.95 3.85
C ARG A 456 6.39 10.70 3.95
N MET A 457 5.87 9.66 4.61
CA MET A 457 6.57 8.40 4.77
C MET A 457 6.91 7.79 3.41
N TRP A 458 5.91 7.68 2.52
CA TRP A 458 6.12 7.10 1.19
C TRP A 458 6.94 7.98 0.26
N SER A 459 6.81 9.30 0.36
CA SER A 459 7.67 10.24 -0.38
C SER A 459 9.13 10.15 0.07
N ALA A 460 9.38 10.00 1.38
CA ALA A 460 10.72 9.82 1.93
C ALA A 460 11.31 8.47 1.52
N ALA A 461 10.54 7.39 1.66
CA ALA A 461 10.95 6.06 1.25
C ALA A 461 11.23 5.99 -0.26
N SER A 462 10.38 6.59 -1.10
CA SER A 462 10.62 6.63 -2.56
C SER A 462 11.91 7.37 -2.91
N ARG A 463 12.19 8.50 -2.24
CA ARG A 463 13.41 9.27 -2.45
C ARG A 463 14.64 8.46 -2.07
N GLU A 464 14.61 7.83 -0.91
CA GLU A 464 15.71 7.00 -0.41
C GLU A 464 15.95 5.79 -1.29
N TRP A 465 14.89 5.08 -1.65
CA TRP A 465 14.96 3.90 -2.49
C TRP A 465 15.52 4.18 -3.88
N ASN A 466 15.16 5.33 -4.48
CA ASN A 466 15.73 5.73 -5.76
C ASN A 466 17.25 5.95 -5.66
N THR A 467 17.73 6.55 -4.58
CA THR A 467 19.18 6.72 -4.36
C THR A 467 19.85 5.40 -4.02
N VAL A 468 19.22 4.51 -3.22
CA VAL A 468 19.72 3.15 -2.97
C VAL A 468 19.92 2.41 -4.28
N GLN A 469 18.92 2.38 -5.17
CA GLN A 469 19.06 1.72 -6.46
C GLN A 469 20.18 2.33 -7.29
N ALA A 470 20.28 3.66 -7.36
CA ALA A 470 21.32 4.31 -8.13
C ALA A 470 22.74 4.05 -7.60
N GLU A 471 22.93 3.98 -6.28
CA GLU A 471 24.24 3.72 -5.66
C GLU A 471 24.59 2.22 -5.67
N PHE A 472 23.60 1.33 -5.55
CA PHE A 472 23.85 -0.12 -5.40
C PHE A 472 23.87 -0.84 -6.75
N ASP A 473 23.28 -0.23 -7.79
CA ASP A 473 23.40 -0.73 -9.15
C ASP A 473 24.87 -0.70 -9.58
N GLY A 474 25.38 -1.85 -10.01
CA GLY A 474 26.79 -2.00 -10.37
C GLY A 474 27.79 -1.93 -9.21
N TRP A 475 27.35 -2.03 -7.95
CA TRP A 475 28.25 -2.08 -6.79
C TRP A 475 29.29 -3.22 -6.95
N SER A 476 30.58 -2.85 -6.88
CA SER A 476 31.71 -3.78 -7.06
C SER A 476 32.80 -3.65 -5.99
N GLU A 477 32.65 -2.71 -5.06
CA GLU A 477 33.64 -2.45 -4.02
C GLU A 477 33.49 -3.43 -2.84
N ASN A 478 34.60 -3.73 -2.18
CA ASN A 478 34.57 -4.44 -0.91
C ASN A 478 34.22 -3.47 0.22
N LEU A 479 33.50 -3.96 1.23
CA LEU A 479 33.25 -3.17 2.43
C LEU A 479 34.57 -2.93 3.19
N GLY A 480 34.84 -1.68 3.53
CA GLY A 480 35.99 -1.30 4.36
C GLY A 480 35.84 -1.75 5.82
N PRO A 481 36.94 -1.81 6.58
CA PRO A 481 36.92 -2.23 7.99
C PRO A 481 36.11 -1.27 8.87
N LEU A 482 35.44 -1.81 9.89
CA LEU A 482 34.66 -1.05 10.89
C LEU A 482 35.31 -1.19 12.26
N GLN A 483 35.83 -0.08 12.79
CA GLN A 483 36.59 0.00 14.05
C GLN A 483 35.65 -0.02 15.28
N ALA A 484 34.88 -1.09 15.44
CA ALA A 484 34.08 -1.40 16.62
C ALA A 484 33.66 -2.88 16.61
N PRO A 485 33.35 -3.51 17.75
CA PRO A 485 32.67 -4.79 17.80
C PRO A 485 31.37 -4.81 16.98
N GLY A 486 31.04 -5.95 16.35
CA GLY A 486 29.91 -6.10 15.45
C GLY A 486 29.08 -7.35 15.69
N LEU A 487 27.76 -7.20 15.73
CA LEU A 487 26.80 -8.31 15.77
C LEU A 487 25.78 -8.18 14.64
N VAL A 488 25.65 -9.21 13.80
CA VAL A 488 24.59 -9.32 12.80
C VAL A 488 23.52 -10.29 13.29
N LEU A 489 22.29 -9.81 13.43
CA LEU A 489 21.11 -10.62 13.74
C LEU A 489 20.29 -10.81 12.47
N ALA A 490 20.36 -12.01 11.89
CA ALA A 490 19.70 -12.38 10.66
C ALA A 490 18.32 -12.99 10.92
N ALA A 491 17.30 -12.60 10.17
CA ALA A 491 16.01 -13.25 10.24
C ALA A 491 16.04 -14.59 9.48
N GLN A 492 15.66 -15.69 10.14
CA GLN A 492 15.67 -17.03 9.51
C GLN A 492 14.89 -17.04 8.19
N MET A 493 13.70 -16.45 8.16
CA MET A 493 12.88 -16.44 6.94
C MET A 493 13.56 -15.69 5.80
N THR A 494 14.40 -14.70 6.07
CA THR A 494 15.13 -13.95 5.04
C THR A 494 16.20 -14.84 4.41
N VAL A 495 17.03 -15.49 5.23
CA VAL A 495 18.15 -16.33 4.76
C VAL A 495 17.70 -17.66 4.17
N ASP A 496 16.59 -18.23 4.64
CA ASP A 496 15.98 -19.44 4.04
C ASP A 496 15.44 -19.15 2.63
N VAL A 497 14.90 -17.95 2.44
CA VAL A 497 14.32 -17.48 1.18
C VAL A 497 15.41 -17.08 0.18
N ASP A 498 16.55 -16.59 0.65
CA ASP A 498 17.68 -16.14 -0.15
C ASP A 498 19.02 -16.41 0.56
N PRO A 499 19.65 -17.59 0.36
CA PRO A 499 20.90 -17.93 1.04
C PRO A 499 22.06 -16.98 0.77
N GLU A 500 22.02 -16.23 -0.35
CA GLU A 500 23.02 -15.21 -0.68
C GLU A 500 23.03 -14.08 0.38
N GLN A 501 21.90 -13.81 1.03
CA GLN A 501 21.82 -12.85 2.13
C GLN A 501 22.72 -13.26 3.30
N LEU A 502 22.76 -14.54 3.66
CA LEU A 502 23.61 -15.00 4.75
C LEU A 502 25.10 -14.78 4.44
N LEU A 503 25.51 -14.99 3.19
CA LEU A 503 26.88 -14.70 2.75
C LEU A 503 27.20 -13.20 2.87
N MET A 504 26.27 -12.34 2.44
CA MET A 504 26.42 -10.88 2.60
C MET A 504 26.44 -10.44 4.08
N TYR A 505 25.72 -11.13 4.97
CA TYR A 505 25.79 -10.89 6.41
C TYR A 505 27.15 -11.27 7.00
N HIS A 506 27.74 -12.37 6.53
CA HIS A 506 29.12 -12.70 6.88
C HIS A 506 30.12 -11.67 6.34
N ASP A 507 29.87 -11.07 5.18
CA ASP A 507 30.75 -10.01 4.67
C ASP A 507 30.70 -8.76 5.54
N ILE A 508 29.53 -8.39 6.08
CA ILE A 508 29.40 -7.33 7.09
C ILE A 508 30.16 -7.71 8.36
N ALA A 509 29.99 -8.92 8.90
CA ALA A 509 30.72 -9.36 10.09
C ALA A 509 32.25 -9.34 9.89
N LYS A 510 32.74 -9.71 8.70
CA LYS A 510 34.17 -9.65 8.35
C LYS A 510 34.73 -8.22 8.35
N THR A 511 33.92 -7.18 8.16
CA THR A 511 34.42 -5.80 8.24
C THR A 511 34.89 -5.44 9.64
N HIS A 512 34.22 -5.97 10.67
CA HIS A 512 34.62 -5.82 12.06
C HIS A 512 35.88 -6.65 12.35
N GLN A 513 35.90 -7.91 11.91
CA GLN A 513 37.07 -8.79 12.05
C GLN A 513 38.33 -8.23 11.36
N ALA A 514 38.17 -7.59 10.20
CA ALA A 514 39.27 -6.95 9.47
C ALA A 514 39.84 -5.73 10.21
N ALA A 515 39.08 -5.12 11.12
CA ALA A 515 39.56 -4.09 12.04
C ALA A 515 40.23 -4.66 13.30
N GLY A 516 40.25 -5.99 13.47
CA GLY A 516 40.71 -6.65 14.70
C GLY A 516 39.63 -6.79 15.78
N GLU A 517 38.38 -6.46 15.46
CA GLU A 517 37.24 -6.47 16.39
C GLU A 517 36.43 -7.77 16.32
N SER A 518 35.57 -8.02 17.31
CA SER A 518 34.63 -9.14 17.22
C SER A 518 33.59 -8.89 16.10
N GLY A 519 33.26 -9.93 15.35
CA GLY A 519 32.28 -9.86 14.27
C GLY A 519 31.51 -11.16 14.19
N GLU A 520 30.23 -11.14 14.57
CA GLU A 520 29.40 -12.33 14.71
C GLU A 520 28.15 -12.27 13.84
N VAL A 521 27.65 -13.43 13.41
CA VAL A 521 26.36 -13.58 12.73
C VAL A 521 25.53 -14.61 13.49
N THR A 522 24.35 -14.20 13.95
CA THR A 522 23.38 -15.07 14.62
C THR A 522 22.07 -15.07 13.84
N VAL A 523 21.55 -16.26 13.52
CA VAL A 523 20.25 -16.42 12.87
C VAL A 523 19.16 -16.59 13.94
N LEU A 524 18.12 -15.77 13.86
CA LEU A 524 16.98 -15.80 14.78
C LEU A 524 15.88 -16.70 14.24
N GLU A 525 15.66 -17.83 14.93
CA GLU A 525 14.68 -18.84 14.52
C GLU A 525 13.24 -18.29 14.50
N GLY A 526 12.51 -18.61 13.44
CA GLY A 526 11.13 -18.19 13.20
C GLY A 526 10.96 -16.71 12.87
N ALA A 527 12.03 -15.91 12.90
CA ALA A 527 11.97 -14.48 12.63
C ALA A 527 11.90 -14.17 11.13
N GLY A 528 11.08 -13.18 10.78
CA GLY A 528 11.05 -12.52 9.48
C GLY A 528 11.53 -11.08 9.57
N HIS A 529 11.79 -10.47 8.40
CA HIS A 529 12.38 -9.14 8.26
C HIS A 529 11.73 -8.05 9.14
N ASP A 530 10.39 -8.01 9.19
CA ASP A 530 9.65 -7.04 10.00
C ASP A 530 9.20 -7.62 11.35
N THR A 531 8.95 -8.93 11.43
CA THR A 531 8.42 -9.56 12.65
C THR A 531 9.48 -9.60 13.74
N MET A 532 10.77 -9.65 13.39
CA MET A 532 11.84 -9.50 14.37
C MET A 532 11.76 -8.18 15.15
N LEU A 533 11.08 -7.17 14.58
CA LEU A 533 10.87 -5.88 15.23
C LEU A 533 9.50 -5.78 15.90
N THR A 534 8.47 -6.29 15.24
CA THR A 534 7.07 -6.02 15.56
C THR A 534 6.38 -7.13 16.36
N ASP A 535 6.82 -8.38 16.23
CA ASP A 535 6.33 -9.49 17.08
C ASP A 535 6.97 -9.39 18.47
N ALA A 536 6.13 -9.37 19.50
CA ALA A 536 6.58 -9.12 20.87
C ALA A 536 7.60 -10.14 21.38
N ARG A 537 7.50 -11.42 20.96
CA ARG A 537 8.44 -12.47 21.40
C ARG A 537 9.78 -12.28 20.70
N GLN A 538 9.75 -12.16 19.37
CA GLN A 538 10.98 -12.03 18.58
C GLN A 538 11.73 -10.74 18.90
N ALA A 539 11.02 -9.62 19.04
CA ALA A 539 11.61 -8.33 19.40
C ALA A 539 12.25 -8.34 20.80
N ARG A 540 11.65 -9.05 21.76
CA ARG A 540 12.27 -9.25 23.08
C ARG A 540 13.53 -10.10 22.99
N THR A 541 13.53 -11.18 22.20
CA THR A 541 14.74 -11.97 21.92
C THR A 541 15.84 -11.13 21.28
N VAL A 542 15.50 -10.27 20.30
CA VAL A 542 16.45 -9.32 19.69
C VAL A 542 17.04 -8.38 20.76
N ALA A 543 16.20 -7.82 21.63
CA ALA A 543 16.66 -6.96 22.73
C ALA A 543 17.60 -7.70 23.70
N ASP A 544 17.31 -8.95 24.03
CA ASP A 544 18.17 -9.76 24.91
C ASP A 544 19.54 -10.03 24.24
N HIS A 545 19.58 -10.27 22.92
CA HIS A 545 20.84 -10.36 22.17
C HIS A 545 21.62 -9.04 22.14
N ILE A 546 20.95 -7.90 21.95
CA ILE A 546 21.58 -6.57 22.02
C ILE A 546 22.19 -6.36 23.41
N ALA A 547 21.45 -6.65 24.48
CA ALA A 547 21.92 -6.49 25.85
C ALA A 547 23.11 -7.43 26.17
N ALA A 548 23.07 -8.67 25.69
CA ALA A 548 24.20 -9.60 25.81
C ALA A 548 25.45 -9.08 25.11
N PHE A 549 25.30 -8.61 23.86
CA PHE A 549 26.40 -8.02 23.10
C PHE A 549 27.02 -6.80 23.79
N VAL A 550 26.19 -5.90 24.33
CA VAL A 550 26.67 -4.73 25.10
C VAL A 550 27.48 -5.18 26.31
N ARG A 551 26.99 -6.16 27.08
CA ARG A 551 27.68 -6.67 28.27
C ARG A 551 28.99 -7.36 27.92
N ASP A 552 29.00 -8.18 26.87
CA ASP A 552 30.11 -9.10 26.59
C ASP A 552 31.25 -8.44 25.79
N HIS A 553 30.96 -7.40 25.02
CA HIS A 553 31.94 -6.76 24.13
C HIS A 553 32.14 -5.26 24.36
N VAL A 554 31.25 -4.58 25.09
CA VAL A 554 31.25 -3.11 25.16
C VAL A 554 31.53 -2.58 26.57
N VAL A 555 31.04 -3.26 27.60
CA VAL A 555 31.33 -2.91 29.00
C VAL A 555 32.58 -3.69 29.46
N PRO A 556 33.64 -3.03 29.98
CA PRO A 556 34.81 -3.72 30.51
C PRO A 556 34.42 -4.70 31.61
N GLY A 557 34.96 -5.92 31.56
CA GLY A 557 34.55 -7.01 32.43
C GLY A 557 34.85 -6.77 33.91
N ASP A 558 33.81 -6.52 34.70
CA ASP A 558 33.71 -6.96 36.10
C ASP A 558 33.15 -8.40 36.13
N ALA A 559 33.80 -9.29 35.36
CA ALA A 559 33.45 -10.70 35.30
C ALA A 559 34.01 -11.46 36.51
N GLN A 560 33.59 -11.07 37.72
CA GLN A 560 33.74 -11.89 38.93
C GLN A 560 32.67 -11.64 40.02
N GLY A 561 31.82 -10.60 39.91
CA GLY A 561 30.88 -10.26 41.00
C GLY A 561 29.42 -10.71 40.84
N THR A 562 28.96 -11.06 39.64
CA THR A 562 27.52 -11.25 39.36
C THR A 562 27.06 -12.70 39.22
N ASN A 563 27.98 -13.67 39.18
CA ASN A 563 27.64 -15.09 39.07
C ASN A 563 26.98 -15.65 40.36
N GLU A 564 27.12 -14.96 41.50
CA GLU A 564 26.49 -15.38 42.77
C GLU A 564 25.00 -15.00 42.87
N LYS A 565 24.54 -13.94 42.20
CA LYS A 565 23.13 -13.48 42.33
C LYS A 565 22.13 -14.19 41.42
N LEU A 566 22.60 -14.89 40.39
CA LEU A 566 21.73 -15.67 39.49
C LEU A 566 21.65 -17.17 39.86
N GLN A 567 22.58 -17.69 40.65
CA GLN A 567 22.48 -19.08 41.17
C GLN A 567 21.51 -19.21 42.36
N SER A 568 21.21 -18.13 43.08
CA SER A 568 20.26 -18.17 44.22
C SER A 568 18.78 -18.15 43.82
N ALA A 569 18.45 -18.06 42.53
CA ALA A 569 17.07 -18.08 42.02
C ALA A 569 16.64 -19.43 41.42
N LYS A 570 17.32 -20.54 41.79
CA LYS A 570 16.79 -21.88 41.55
C LYS A 570 15.70 -22.21 42.58
N LEU A 571 14.51 -22.47 42.06
CA LEU A 571 13.33 -22.97 42.76
C LEU A 571 13.68 -24.13 43.72
N PRO A 572 13.07 -24.20 44.91
CA PRO A 572 13.26 -25.32 45.81
C PRO A 572 12.59 -26.57 45.22
N THR A 573 13.41 -27.59 44.96
CA THR A 573 12.95 -28.98 44.83
C THR A 573 12.69 -29.54 46.23
N GLY A 574 11.44 -29.88 46.55
CA GLY A 574 11.08 -30.84 47.61
C GLY A 574 10.04 -31.78 47.01
N SER A 575 10.36 -33.03 46.69
CA SER A 575 10.49 -34.20 47.56
C SER A 575 9.16 -34.61 48.21
N GLU A 576 8.60 -35.69 47.69
CA GLU A 576 7.59 -36.55 48.33
C GLU A 576 8.07 -37.01 49.72
N THR A 577 7.18 -36.99 50.71
CA THR A 577 6.93 -38.09 51.66
C THR A 577 5.77 -37.75 52.61
N GLU A 578 4.91 -38.76 52.80
CA GLU A 578 3.67 -38.91 53.60
C GLU A 578 2.36 -38.33 53.05
#